data_AF-A0A1D8PM63-F1
#
_entry.id   AF-A0A1D8PM63-F1
#
_cell.length_a   1.000
_cell.length_b   1.000
_cell.length_c   1.000
_cell.angle_alpha   90.00
_cell.angle_beta   90.00
_cell.angle_gamma   90.00
#
_symmetry.space_group_name_H-M   'P 1'
#
loop_
_entity.id
_entity.type
_entity.pdbx_description
1 polymer ?
#
loop_
_entity_poly.entity_id
_entity_poly.type
_entity_poly.pdbx_seq_one_letter_code
_entity_poly.pdbx_strand_id
1 'polypeptide(L)'
;MIVSAIIKLAYQYDQLLTSYLQSNSFTSNLLATPISKLITEFLIIVFIVLFSYETIYWSGIYLKLWDYHAKDIFTEVPIHCSHVYIRLNFVDSENIELLDQYYQLKSNSTILLSKFHDHFNFNVNFDLAGDFNNWKKLNSLSREVFKLQKFIKYYFEFSPEDFEMNEEPEFGSTIIHLRGRVLNLINDSEYLRQFNQSSGIKSDNSSDNNKNELTVDNVKIYNNKNIEVGTHENDNYLSKCNIETGNTIDVVVVI
;
A
#
# COMPACT_ATOMS: atom_id res chain seq x y z
N MET A 1 -42.45 0.01 45.85
CA MET A 1 -41.88 -1.36 45.76
C MET A 1 -40.58 -1.39 44.94
N ILE A 2 -40.57 -0.82 43.73
CA ILE A 2 -39.39 -0.76 42.83
C ILE A 2 -38.15 -0.14 43.50
N VAL A 3 -38.30 1.02 44.16
CA VAL A 3 -37.17 1.71 44.84
C VAL A 3 -36.48 0.81 45.87
N SER A 4 -37.25 0.04 46.66
CA SER A 4 -36.68 -0.87 47.65
C SER A 4 -35.91 -2.03 46.99
N ALA A 5 -36.37 -2.52 45.85
CA ALA A 5 -35.66 -3.56 45.10
C ALA A 5 -34.33 -3.03 44.53
N ILE A 6 -34.32 -1.82 43.97
CA ILE A 6 -33.11 -1.18 43.45
C ILE A 6 -32.09 -0.94 44.57
N ILE A 7 -32.52 -0.42 45.72
CA ILE A 7 -31.63 -0.19 46.87
C ILE A 7 -31.02 -1.51 47.36
N LYS A 8 -31.83 -2.58 47.45
CA LYS A 8 -31.32 -3.91 47.84
C LYS A 8 -30.29 -4.45 46.86
N LEU A 9 -30.54 -4.29 45.55
CA LEU A 9 -29.60 -4.73 44.51
C LEU A 9 -28.30 -3.93 44.56
N ALA A 10 -28.37 -2.60 44.70
CA ALA A 10 -27.20 -1.74 44.84
C ALA A 10 -26.37 -2.13 46.07
N TYR A 11 -27.03 -2.42 47.20
CA TYR A 11 -26.34 -2.85 48.42
C TYR A 11 -25.68 -4.23 48.28
N GLN A 12 -26.34 -5.18 47.61
CA GLN A 12 -25.72 -6.49 47.30
C GLN A 12 -24.50 -6.34 46.39
N TYR A 13 -24.58 -5.46 45.40
CA TYR A 13 -23.47 -5.17 44.49
C TYR A 13 -22.29 -4.51 45.22
N ASP A 14 -22.56 -3.50 46.06
CA ASP A 14 -21.56 -2.85 46.93
C ASP A 14 -20.81 -3.88 47.80
N GLN A 15 -21.56 -4.76 48.48
CA GLN A 15 -20.97 -5.82 49.30
C GLN A 15 -20.09 -6.78 48.50
N LEU A 16 -20.56 -7.19 47.32
CA LEU A 16 -19.82 -8.07 46.42
C LEU A 16 -18.53 -7.40 45.93
N LEU A 17 -18.62 -6.16 45.46
CA LEU A 17 -17.47 -5.39 44.96
C LEU A 17 -16.46 -5.14 46.08
N THR A 18 -16.91 -4.70 47.25
CA THR A 18 -16.06 -4.51 48.43
C THR A 18 -15.32 -5.81 48.78
N SER A 19 -16.01 -6.96 48.78
CA SER A 19 -15.39 -8.26 49.06
C SER A 19 -14.27 -8.61 48.06
N TYR A 20 -14.50 -8.38 46.77
CA TYR A 20 -13.46 -8.57 45.75
C TYR A 20 -12.28 -7.62 45.94
N LEU A 21 -12.53 -6.36 46.26
CA LEU A 21 -11.46 -5.37 46.47
C LEU A 21 -10.69 -5.60 47.77
N GLN A 22 -11.28 -6.18 48.80
CA GLN A 22 -10.55 -6.53 50.02
C GLN A 22 -9.65 -7.76 49.84
N SER A 23 -9.89 -8.58 48.81
CA SER A 23 -9.11 -9.79 48.56
C SER A 23 -7.65 -9.52 48.21
N ASN A 24 -7.34 -8.34 47.65
CA ASN A 24 -5.99 -7.93 47.31
C ASN A 24 -5.46 -6.89 48.30
N SER A 25 -4.21 -7.05 48.74
CA SER A 25 -3.58 -6.18 49.73
C SER A 25 -3.50 -4.72 49.29
N PHE A 26 -3.30 -4.48 47.99
CA PHE A 26 -3.24 -3.13 47.42
C PHE A 26 -4.58 -2.41 47.48
N THR A 27 -5.66 -3.06 47.04
CA THR A 27 -7.01 -2.47 47.00
C THR A 27 -7.65 -2.40 48.38
N SER A 28 -7.30 -3.31 49.30
CA SER A 28 -7.78 -3.25 50.69
C SER A 28 -7.39 -1.94 51.38
N ASN A 29 -6.17 -1.44 51.14
CA ASN A 29 -5.72 -0.14 51.67
C ASN A 29 -6.53 1.05 51.13
N LEU A 30 -7.09 0.94 49.92
CA LEU A 30 -7.94 1.97 49.32
C LEU A 30 -9.34 2.03 49.96
N LEU A 31 -9.73 1.00 50.72
CA LEU A 31 -11.03 0.91 51.38
C LEU A 31 -11.00 1.37 52.84
N ALA A 32 -9.86 1.90 53.32
CA ALA A 32 -9.66 2.25 54.73
C ALA A 32 -10.61 3.34 55.24
N THR A 33 -11.05 4.25 54.37
CA THR A 33 -12.02 5.31 54.71
C THR A 33 -13.24 5.24 53.80
N PRO A 34 -14.43 5.65 54.28
CA PRO A 34 -15.66 5.57 53.49
C PRO A 34 -15.61 6.40 52.20
N ILE A 35 -14.91 7.54 52.22
CA ILE A 35 -14.70 8.40 51.05
C ILE A 35 -13.80 7.70 50.03
N SER A 36 -12.69 7.12 50.48
CA SER A 36 -11.76 6.40 49.61
C SER A 36 -12.40 5.15 49.00
N LYS A 37 -13.24 4.44 49.78
CA LYS A 37 -14.08 3.34 49.28
C LYS A 37 -14.95 3.81 48.12
N LEU A 38 -15.74 4.87 48.32
CA LEU A 38 -16.65 5.39 47.31
C LEU A 38 -15.93 5.80 46.02
N ILE A 39 -14.80 6.50 46.13
CA ILE A 39 -14.00 6.91 44.97
C ILE A 39 -13.47 5.69 44.21
N THR A 40 -12.93 4.71 44.94
CA THR A 40 -12.36 3.48 44.36
C THR A 40 -13.42 2.67 43.63
N GLU A 41 -14.57 2.46 44.26
CA GLU A 41 -15.69 1.72 43.64
C GLU A 41 -16.22 2.43 42.41
N PHE A 42 -16.39 3.75 42.47
CA PHE A 42 -16.80 4.55 41.31
C PHE A 42 -15.82 4.42 40.15
N LEU A 43 -14.52 4.56 40.41
CA LEU A 43 -13.47 4.45 39.38
C LEU A 43 -13.45 3.06 38.74
N ILE A 44 -13.64 2.01 39.53
CA ILE A 44 -13.68 0.64 39.02
C ILE A 44 -14.92 0.40 38.17
N ILE A 45 -16.08 0.92 38.57
CA ILE A 45 -17.30 0.85 37.76
C ILE A 45 -17.08 1.57 36.42
N VAL A 46 -16.55 2.79 36.44
CA VAL A 46 -16.25 3.55 35.20
C VAL A 46 -15.25 2.79 34.33
N PHE A 47 -14.20 2.21 34.92
CA PHE A 47 -13.22 1.42 34.20
C PHE A 47 -13.85 0.18 33.55
N ILE A 48 -14.68 -0.57 34.27
CA ILE A 48 -15.37 -1.76 33.73
C ILE A 48 -16.29 -1.35 32.56
N VAL A 49 -17.01 -0.24 32.68
CA VAL A 49 -17.88 0.28 31.61
C VAL A 49 -17.05 0.65 30.37
N LEU A 50 -15.97 1.42 30.53
CA LEU A 50 -15.10 1.80 29.43
C LEU A 50 -14.43 0.59 28.79
N PHE A 51 -13.91 -0.33 29.60
CA PHE A 51 -13.25 -1.55 29.13
C PHE A 51 -14.24 -2.46 28.37
N SER A 52 -15.47 -2.59 28.87
CA SER A 52 -16.52 -3.37 28.20
C SER A 52 -16.92 -2.72 26.88
N TYR A 53 -17.07 -1.39 26.85
CA TYR A 53 -17.33 -0.63 25.64
C TYR A 53 -16.23 -0.86 24.60
N GLU A 54 -14.96 -0.66 24.97
CA GLU A 54 -13.82 -0.87 24.07
C GLU A 54 -13.74 -2.32 23.58
N THR A 55 -13.94 -3.30 24.47
CA THR A 55 -13.91 -4.72 24.10
C THR A 55 -14.99 -5.05 23.07
N ILE A 56 -16.23 -4.60 23.30
CA ILE A 56 -17.33 -4.79 22.34
C ILE A 56 -17.00 -4.08 21.03
N TYR A 57 -16.59 -2.80 21.10
CA TYR A 57 -16.25 -1.96 19.95
C TYR A 57 -15.20 -2.61 19.05
N TRP A 58 -14.06 -3.01 19.60
CA TRP A 58 -12.98 -3.68 18.85
C TRP A 58 -13.37 -5.07 18.38
N SER A 59 -14.14 -5.83 19.17
CA SER A 59 -14.65 -7.14 18.75
C SER A 59 -15.57 -7.01 17.53
N GLY A 60 -16.43 -5.99 17.49
CA GLY A 60 -17.32 -5.76 16.35
C GLY A 60 -16.57 -5.31 15.09
N ILE A 61 -15.53 -4.49 15.21
CA ILE A 61 -14.64 -4.16 14.08
C ILE A 61 -13.96 -5.44 13.56
N TYR A 62 -13.39 -6.24 14.46
CA TYR A 62 -12.70 -7.48 14.10
C TYR A 62 -13.64 -8.48 13.39
N LEU A 63 -14.88 -8.59 13.86
CA LEU A 63 -15.93 -9.43 13.26
C LEU A 63 -16.63 -8.77 12.06
N LYS A 64 -16.23 -7.56 11.65
CA LYS A 64 -16.84 -6.77 10.56
C LYS A 64 -18.34 -6.50 10.76
N LEU A 65 -18.80 -6.36 12.01
CA LEU A 65 -20.18 -6.00 12.33
C LEU A 65 -20.44 -4.50 12.17
N TRP A 66 -19.41 -3.67 12.36
CA TRP A 66 -19.41 -2.24 12.10
C TRP A 66 -18.02 -1.76 11.70
N ASP A 67 -17.96 -0.63 11.03
CA ASP A 67 -16.72 0.02 10.65
C ASP A 67 -16.18 0.90 11.79
N TYR A 68 -14.88 1.20 11.71
CA TYR A 68 -14.24 2.14 12.62
C TYR A 68 -14.91 3.52 12.51
N HIS A 69 -15.37 4.10 13.63
CA HIS A 69 -16.18 5.32 13.62
C HIS A 69 -15.49 6.52 12.97
N ALA A 70 -14.17 6.59 13.02
CA ALA A 70 -13.40 7.66 12.43
C ALA A 70 -12.82 7.28 11.05
N LYS A 71 -13.31 6.22 10.40
CA LYS A 71 -12.95 5.88 9.01
C LYS A 71 -13.35 6.99 8.03
N ASP A 72 -14.45 7.69 8.31
CA ASP A 72 -14.92 8.80 7.47
C ASP A 72 -14.29 10.15 7.88
N ILE A 73 -13.83 10.28 9.13
CA ILE A 73 -13.16 11.48 9.63
C ILE A 73 -11.68 11.47 9.22
N PHE A 74 -11.06 10.30 9.37
CA PHE A 74 -9.78 9.94 8.77
C PHE A 74 -10.10 9.04 7.59
N THR A 75 -10.71 9.60 6.55
CA THR A 75 -10.49 9.01 5.23
C THR A 75 -8.98 8.91 5.12
N GLU A 76 -8.43 7.70 5.02
CA GLU A 76 -7.02 7.51 4.73
C GLU A 76 -6.80 8.14 3.36
N VAL A 77 -6.55 9.45 3.36
CA VAL A 77 -6.23 10.21 2.17
C VAL A 77 -5.00 9.50 1.63
N PRO A 78 -5.03 8.93 0.42
CA PRO A 78 -3.89 8.21 -0.12
C PRO A 78 -2.66 9.09 0.05
N ILE A 79 -1.71 8.58 0.85
CA ILE A 79 -0.58 9.36 1.34
C ILE A 79 0.11 9.93 0.10
N HIS A 80 0.22 11.25 0.07
CA HIS A 80 0.99 11.99 -0.92
C HIS A 80 2.28 11.21 -1.28
N CYS A 81 2.47 10.90 -2.57
CA CYS A 81 3.67 10.19 -3.03
C CYS A 81 4.83 11.19 -3.17
N SER A 82 5.72 11.25 -2.18
CA SER A 82 6.85 12.21 -2.18
C SER A 82 8.07 11.69 -2.90
N HIS A 83 8.29 10.37 -2.89
CA HIS A 83 9.41 9.76 -3.61
C HIS A 83 9.10 8.32 -3.98
N VAL A 84 9.74 7.84 -5.06
CA VAL A 84 9.58 6.49 -5.58
C VAL A 84 10.90 5.97 -6.13
N TYR A 85 11.17 4.68 -5.94
CA TYR A 85 12.27 4.02 -6.63
C TYR A 85 11.75 3.41 -7.92
N ILE A 86 12.37 3.73 -9.06
CA ILE A 86 12.04 3.12 -10.33
C ILE A 86 13.12 2.10 -10.71
N ARG A 87 12.70 0.95 -11.22
CA ARG A 87 13.57 -0.02 -11.89
C ARG A 87 13.31 0.12 -13.38
N LEU A 88 14.27 0.71 -14.08
CA LEU A 88 14.18 1.00 -15.51
C LEU A 88 14.72 -0.16 -16.35
N ASN A 89 14.00 -0.49 -17.42
CA ASN A 89 14.47 -1.37 -18.50
C ASN A 89 13.86 -0.99 -19.85
N PHE A 90 14.35 -1.60 -20.92
CA PHE A 90 13.88 -1.38 -22.29
C PHE A 90 13.38 -2.69 -22.90
N VAL A 91 12.40 -2.59 -23.79
CA VAL A 91 11.80 -3.71 -24.53
C VAL A 91 11.55 -3.28 -25.97
N ASP A 92 11.81 -4.16 -26.94
CA ASP A 92 11.43 -3.89 -28.32
C ASP A 92 9.91 -3.92 -28.46
N SER A 93 9.38 -3.07 -29.35
CA SER A 93 7.97 -3.05 -29.73
C SER A 93 7.44 -4.43 -30.20
N GLU A 94 8.30 -5.29 -30.74
CA GLU A 94 7.95 -6.65 -31.15
C GLU A 94 7.69 -7.60 -29.96
N ASN A 95 8.27 -7.31 -28.80
CA ASN A 95 8.23 -8.16 -27.60
C ASN A 95 7.18 -7.73 -26.57
N ILE A 96 6.25 -6.83 -26.93
CA ILE A 96 5.20 -6.34 -26.01
C ILE A 96 4.33 -7.49 -25.50
N GLU A 97 3.99 -8.47 -26.33
CA GLU A 97 3.17 -9.61 -25.88
C GLU A 97 3.91 -10.46 -24.83
N LEU A 98 5.22 -10.65 -25.00
CA LEU A 98 6.04 -11.37 -24.02
C LEU A 98 6.22 -10.58 -22.72
N LEU A 99 6.27 -9.24 -22.80
CA LEU A 99 6.27 -8.35 -21.65
C LEU A 99 4.98 -8.50 -20.83
N ASP A 100 3.83 -8.50 -21.50
CA ASP A 100 2.54 -8.65 -20.83
C ASP A 100 2.45 -10.04 -20.17
N GLN A 101 2.92 -11.10 -20.83
CA GLN A 101 3.02 -12.44 -20.23
C GLN A 101 3.95 -12.45 -19.00
N TYR A 102 5.08 -11.74 -19.04
CA TYR A 102 6.00 -11.62 -17.92
C TYR A 102 5.32 -10.97 -16.71
N TYR A 103 4.62 -9.85 -16.89
CA TYR A 103 3.95 -9.14 -15.79
C TYR A 103 2.68 -9.84 -15.30
N GLN A 104 1.96 -10.56 -16.15
CA GLN A 104 0.87 -11.44 -15.72
C GLN A 104 1.37 -12.56 -14.79
N LEU A 105 2.48 -13.21 -15.14
CA LEU A 105 3.09 -14.22 -14.27
C LEU A 105 3.62 -13.62 -12.97
N LYS A 106 4.26 -12.45 -13.06
CA LYS A 106 4.83 -11.75 -11.90
C LYS A 106 3.75 -11.31 -10.91
N SER A 107 2.69 -10.65 -11.38
CA SER A 107 1.56 -10.21 -10.55
C SER A 107 0.84 -11.40 -9.88
N ASN A 108 0.56 -12.47 -10.62
CA ASN A 108 -0.03 -13.68 -10.08
C ASN A 108 0.83 -14.30 -8.96
N SER A 109 2.16 -14.33 -9.14
CA SER A 109 3.07 -14.84 -8.10
C SER A 109 3.06 -13.96 -6.84
N THR A 110 3.00 -12.63 -6.97
CA THR A 110 2.91 -11.72 -5.83
C THR A 110 1.58 -11.86 -5.08
N ILE A 111 0.47 -11.96 -5.81
CA ILE A 111 -0.87 -12.11 -5.23
C ILE A 111 -1.00 -13.43 -4.45
N LEU A 112 -0.40 -14.52 -4.95
CA LEU A 112 -0.40 -15.81 -4.25
C LEU A 112 0.41 -15.73 -2.94
N LEU A 113 1.56 -15.05 -2.95
CA LEU A 113 2.39 -14.85 -1.76
C LEU A 113 1.75 -13.90 -0.74
N SER A 114 1.06 -12.84 -1.18
CA SER A 114 0.37 -11.93 -0.26
C SER A 114 -0.80 -12.62 0.43
N LYS A 115 -1.59 -13.41 -0.31
CA LYS A 115 -2.66 -14.24 0.27
C LYS A 115 -2.11 -15.23 1.30
N PHE A 116 -0.91 -15.75 1.11
CA PHE A 116 -0.24 -16.62 2.08
C PHE A 116 0.08 -15.89 3.38
N HIS A 117 0.60 -14.65 3.31
CA HIS A 117 0.93 -13.87 4.50
C HIS A 117 -0.31 -13.53 5.33
N ASP A 118 -1.42 -13.16 4.69
CA ASP A 118 -2.66 -12.81 5.39
C ASP A 118 -3.38 -14.04 5.95
N HIS A 119 -3.27 -15.19 5.28
CA HIS A 119 -3.90 -16.45 5.68
C HIS A 119 -2.92 -17.45 6.30
N PHE A 120 -2.05 -17.00 7.22
CA PHE A 120 -1.22 -17.90 8.04
C PHE A 120 -2.02 -18.90 8.92
N ASN A 121 -3.35 -18.97 8.77
CA ASN A 121 -4.24 -19.92 9.43
C ASN A 121 -5.01 -20.87 8.47
N PHE A 122 -4.65 -21.01 7.19
CA PHE A 122 -5.40 -21.93 6.32
C PHE A 122 -4.56 -22.71 5.30
N ASN A 123 -4.97 -23.95 5.08
CA ASN A 123 -4.39 -25.00 4.23
C ASN A 123 -4.23 -24.59 2.75
N VAL A 124 -3.30 -23.69 2.44
CA VAL A 124 -2.84 -23.50 1.07
C VAL A 124 -1.91 -24.67 0.76
N ASN A 125 -2.37 -25.61 -0.07
CA ASN A 125 -1.51 -26.64 -0.64
C ASN A 125 -0.46 -25.94 -1.51
N PHE A 126 0.72 -25.73 -0.94
CA PHE A 126 1.86 -25.12 -1.61
C PHE A 126 2.40 -26.12 -2.65
N ASP A 127 2.04 -25.91 -3.91
CA ASP A 127 2.61 -26.69 -5.01
C ASP A 127 4.00 -26.14 -5.36
N LEU A 128 4.98 -26.58 -4.58
CA LEU A 128 6.41 -26.32 -4.79
C LEU A 128 6.84 -26.53 -6.25
N ALA A 129 6.28 -27.53 -6.94
CA ALA A 129 6.64 -27.84 -8.32
C ALA A 129 6.06 -26.81 -9.29
N GLY A 130 4.79 -26.43 -9.11
CA GLY A 130 4.13 -25.36 -9.88
C GLY A 130 4.84 -24.01 -9.74
N ASP A 131 5.16 -23.61 -8.51
CA ASP A 131 5.82 -22.33 -8.23
C ASP A 131 7.26 -22.27 -8.76
N PHE A 132 7.99 -23.39 -8.67
CA PHE A 132 9.32 -23.49 -9.25
C PHE A 132 9.31 -23.39 -10.78
N ASN A 133 8.31 -24.00 -11.43
CA ASN A 133 8.12 -23.88 -12.87
C ASN A 133 7.78 -22.45 -13.29
N ASN A 134 6.92 -21.77 -12.52
CA ASN A 134 6.60 -20.35 -12.75
C ASN A 134 7.84 -19.47 -12.60
N TRP A 135 8.66 -19.68 -11.57
CA TRP A 135 9.91 -18.95 -11.37
C TRP A 135 10.90 -19.18 -12.52
N LYS A 136 11.06 -20.43 -12.99
CA LYS A 136 11.89 -20.74 -14.16
C LYS A 136 11.39 -20.04 -15.42
N LYS A 137 10.08 -20.10 -15.67
CA LYS A 137 9.44 -19.44 -16.83
C LYS A 137 9.64 -17.92 -16.76
N LEU A 138 9.46 -17.32 -15.58
CA LEU A 138 9.67 -15.90 -15.34
C LEU A 138 11.11 -15.47 -15.64
N ASN A 139 12.10 -16.25 -15.19
CA ASN A 139 13.52 -15.99 -15.47
C ASN A 139 13.90 -16.20 -16.94
N SER A 140 13.21 -17.11 -17.63
CA SER A 140 13.39 -17.29 -19.08
C SER A 140 12.86 -16.07 -19.82
N LEU A 141 11.61 -15.70 -19.58
CA LEU A 141 10.98 -14.50 -20.16
C LEU A 141 11.76 -13.24 -19.84
N SER A 142 12.22 -13.07 -18.60
CA SER A 142 13.02 -11.90 -18.21
C SER A 142 14.30 -11.73 -19.03
N ARG A 143 14.92 -12.81 -19.50
CA ARG A 143 16.14 -12.74 -20.32
C ARG A 143 15.85 -12.53 -21.80
N GLU A 144 14.65 -12.88 -22.24
CA GLU A 144 14.20 -12.78 -23.63
C GLU A 144 13.58 -11.41 -23.92
N VAL A 145 12.79 -10.88 -22.98
CA VAL A 145 12.03 -9.64 -23.13
C VAL A 145 12.89 -8.40 -22.96
N PHE A 146 13.73 -8.36 -21.92
CA PHE A 146 14.41 -7.13 -21.53
C PHE A 146 15.77 -6.97 -22.21
N LYS A 147 16.04 -5.77 -22.74
CA LYS A 147 17.34 -5.44 -23.34
C LYS A 147 18.46 -5.36 -22.31
N LEU A 148 18.18 -4.83 -21.12
CA LEU A 148 19.18 -4.75 -20.05
C LEU A 148 19.17 -6.06 -19.26
N GLN A 149 20.35 -6.65 -19.10
CA GLN A 149 20.54 -7.86 -18.28
C GLN A 149 20.11 -7.65 -16.82
N LYS A 150 20.17 -6.40 -16.34
CA LYS A 150 19.72 -5.98 -15.02
C LYS A 150 18.99 -4.66 -15.13
N PHE A 151 17.92 -4.54 -14.35
CA PHE A 151 17.21 -3.27 -14.20
C PHE A 151 18.12 -2.23 -13.55
N ILE A 152 18.06 -1.00 -14.04
CA ILE A 152 18.77 0.13 -13.45
C ILE A 152 17.83 0.79 -12.44
N LYS A 153 18.26 0.88 -11.19
CA LYS A 153 17.46 1.48 -10.13
C LYS A 153 17.75 2.98 -10.03
N TYR A 154 16.73 3.82 -10.17
CA TYR A 154 16.79 5.25 -9.91
C TYR A 154 15.88 5.62 -8.73
N TYR A 155 16.23 6.70 -8.05
CA TYR A 155 15.43 7.32 -7.00
C TYR A 155 14.87 8.63 -7.53
N PHE A 156 13.55 8.75 -7.56
CA PHE A 156 12.86 9.98 -7.93
C PHE A 156 12.19 10.57 -6.69
N GLU A 157 12.42 11.85 -6.48
CA GLU A 157 11.80 12.66 -5.45
C GLU A 157 11.00 13.76 -6.15
N PHE A 158 9.80 14.02 -5.64
CA PHE A 158 8.88 15.03 -6.14
C PHE A 158 8.85 16.19 -5.15
N SER A 159 9.32 17.35 -5.61
CA SER A 159 9.27 18.60 -4.85
C SER A 159 7.90 19.26 -5.00
N PRO A 160 7.50 20.19 -4.12
CA PRO A 160 6.23 20.90 -4.24
C PRO A 160 5.98 21.51 -5.62
N GLU A 161 7.03 22.02 -6.27
CA GLU A 161 7.00 22.57 -7.63
C GLU A 161 6.47 21.58 -8.69
N ASP A 162 6.63 20.27 -8.45
CA ASP A 162 6.20 19.22 -9.37
C ASP A 162 4.67 18.97 -9.35
N PHE A 163 3.96 19.45 -8.33
CA PHE A 163 2.53 19.16 -8.15
C PHE A 163 1.69 20.30 -7.57
N GLU A 164 2.29 21.43 -7.17
CA GLU A 164 1.55 22.58 -6.63
C GLU A 164 0.52 23.16 -7.60
N MET A 165 0.71 22.92 -8.91
CA MET A 165 -0.17 23.35 -9.99
C MET A 165 -1.26 22.32 -10.34
N ASN A 166 -1.27 21.15 -9.70
CA ASN A 166 -2.31 20.14 -9.90
C ASN A 166 -3.63 20.59 -9.24
N GLU A 167 -4.76 20.02 -9.68
CA GLU A 167 -6.09 20.37 -9.14
C GLU A 167 -6.22 20.07 -7.63
N GLU A 168 -5.59 18.97 -7.19
CA GLU A 168 -5.60 18.48 -5.80
C GLU A 168 -4.14 18.21 -5.37
N PRO A 169 -3.34 19.25 -5.05
CA PRO A 169 -1.90 19.11 -4.76
C PRO A 169 -1.61 18.22 -3.54
N GLU A 170 -2.58 18.00 -2.66
CA GLU A 170 -2.49 17.08 -1.52
C GLU A 170 -2.21 15.61 -1.93
N PHE A 171 -2.57 15.20 -3.14
CA PHE A 171 -2.29 13.85 -3.64
C PHE A 171 -0.93 13.72 -4.33
N GLY A 172 -0.28 14.85 -4.60
CA GLY A 172 1.08 14.92 -5.12
C GLY A 172 1.18 14.81 -6.64
N SER A 173 2.26 14.18 -7.10
CA SER A 173 2.56 14.05 -8.52
C SER A 173 1.61 13.08 -9.24
N THR A 174 1.46 13.28 -10.55
CA THR A 174 0.63 12.47 -11.45
C THR A 174 1.46 11.42 -12.19
N ILE A 175 0.77 10.44 -12.79
CA ILE A 175 1.39 9.41 -13.64
C ILE A 175 2.05 10.04 -14.87
N ILE A 176 1.40 11.03 -15.51
CA ILE A 176 1.97 11.72 -16.67
C ILE A 176 3.28 12.43 -16.33
N HIS A 177 3.36 13.04 -15.15
CA HIS A 177 4.57 13.70 -14.68
C HIS A 177 5.71 12.67 -14.48
N LEU A 178 5.42 11.52 -13.85
CA LEU A 178 6.39 10.43 -13.71
C LEU A 178 6.88 9.91 -15.08
N ARG A 179 5.99 9.71 -16.06
CA ARG A 179 6.37 9.33 -17.44
C ARG A 179 7.31 10.37 -18.06
N GLY A 180 6.99 11.65 -17.94
CA GLY A 180 7.84 12.75 -18.41
C GLY A 180 9.21 12.78 -17.74
N ARG A 181 9.29 12.56 -16.43
CA ARG A 181 10.56 12.48 -15.68
C ARG A 181 11.45 11.33 -16.16
N VAL A 182 10.85 10.17 -16.48
CA VAL A 182 11.57 9.04 -17.06
C VAL A 182 12.11 9.37 -18.45
N LEU A 183 11.33 10.04 -19.30
CA LEU A 183 11.80 10.48 -20.62
C LEU A 183 12.95 11.48 -20.51
N ASN A 184 12.84 12.47 -19.63
CA ASN A 184 13.90 13.44 -19.39
C ASN A 184 15.18 12.73 -18.93
N LEU A 185 15.07 11.78 -17.99
CA LEU A 185 16.20 10.96 -17.57
C LEU A 185 16.86 10.20 -18.73
N ILE A 186 16.07 9.64 -19.64
CA ILE A 186 16.58 8.92 -20.81
C ILE A 186 17.30 9.89 -21.76
N ASN A 187 16.71 11.05 -22.02
CA ASN A 187 17.27 12.07 -22.91
C ASN A 187 18.53 12.73 -22.35
N ASP A 188 18.62 12.89 -21.03
CA ASP A 188 19.80 13.49 -20.38
C ASP A 188 20.96 12.49 -20.27
N SER A 189 20.68 11.19 -20.31
CA SER A 189 21.68 10.13 -20.16
C SER A 189 22.19 9.61 -21.51
N GLU A 190 23.46 9.87 -21.83
CA GLU A 190 24.11 9.34 -23.04
C GLU A 190 24.02 7.82 -23.16
N TYR A 191 24.14 7.11 -22.02
CA TYR A 191 24.03 5.65 -21.98
C TYR A 191 22.62 5.15 -22.28
N LEU A 192 21.58 5.86 -21.85
CA LEU A 192 20.19 5.45 -22.10
C LEU A 192 19.77 5.82 -23.53
N ARG A 193 20.25 6.96 -24.06
CA ARG A 193 20.00 7.40 -25.44
C ARG A 193 20.45 6.39 -26.50
N GLN A 194 21.49 5.60 -26.24
CA GLN A 194 21.95 4.59 -27.19
C GLN A 194 20.88 3.53 -27.48
N PHE A 195 19.98 3.25 -26.53
CA PHE A 195 18.90 2.29 -26.73
C PHE A 195 17.81 2.85 -27.64
N ASN A 196 17.56 4.16 -27.58
CA ASN A 196 16.66 4.84 -28.52
C ASN A 196 17.22 4.82 -29.96
N GLN A 197 18.54 5.00 -30.11
CA GLN A 197 19.20 5.00 -31.44
C GLN A 197 19.40 3.59 -32.03
N SER A 198 19.56 2.57 -31.17
CA SER A 198 19.84 1.19 -31.59
C SER A 198 18.61 0.45 -32.11
N SER A 199 17.40 0.90 -31.76
CA SER A 199 16.19 0.53 -32.50
C SER A 199 16.36 1.08 -33.92
N GLY A 200 16.73 0.20 -34.85
CA GLY A 200 17.24 0.51 -36.19
C GLY A 200 16.26 1.18 -37.15
N ILE A 201 15.54 2.21 -36.69
CA ILE A 201 14.73 3.07 -37.53
C ILE A 201 15.70 4.09 -38.12
N LYS A 202 16.32 3.63 -39.21
CA LYS A 202 17.27 4.34 -40.05
C LYS A 202 16.93 5.82 -40.15
N SER A 203 17.80 6.65 -39.59
CA SER A 203 17.96 8.05 -39.98
C SER A 203 18.61 8.06 -41.37
N ASP A 204 17.87 7.62 -42.38
CA ASP A 204 18.25 7.76 -43.79
C ASP A 204 18.01 9.22 -44.17
N ASN A 205 18.90 10.14 -43.78
CA ASN A 205 19.12 11.50 -44.34
C ASN A 205 17.90 12.34 -44.76
N SER A 206 16.71 12.03 -44.27
CA SER A 206 15.48 12.69 -44.64
C SER A 206 15.22 13.71 -43.56
N SER A 207 15.24 14.97 -43.97
CA SER A 207 15.14 16.18 -43.16
C SER A 207 13.84 16.35 -42.35
N ASP A 208 13.14 15.25 -42.06
CA ASP A 208 11.98 15.17 -41.17
C ASP A 208 12.46 14.74 -39.77
N ASN A 209 12.80 15.74 -38.95
CA ASN A 209 13.21 15.61 -37.54
C ASN A 209 12.16 14.97 -36.60
N ASN A 210 11.12 14.31 -37.12
CA ASN A 210 9.89 14.05 -36.37
C ASN A 210 9.54 12.57 -36.17
N LYS A 211 10.44 11.63 -36.51
CA LYS A 211 10.01 10.24 -36.72
C LYS A 211 10.27 9.19 -35.64
N ASN A 212 11.00 9.44 -34.55
CA ASN A 212 11.02 8.53 -33.38
C ASN A 212 11.51 9.23 -32.12
N GLU A 213 10.88 10.33 -31.76
CA GLU A 213 11.06 10.84 -30.41
C GLU A 213 10.25 9.94 -29.47
N LEU A 214 10.89 9.41 -28.43
CA LEU A 214 10.18 8.63 -27.40
C LEU A 214 9.15 9.56 -26.75
N THR A 215 7.89 9.14 -26.79
CA THR A 215 6.78 9.86 -26.20
C THR A 215 6.41 9.27 -24.84
N VAL A 216 5.56 9.96 -24.09
CA VAL A 216 5.08 9.49 -22.78
C VAL A 216 4.37 8.14 -22.87
N ASP A 217 3.75 7.84 -24.02
CA ASP A 217 3.04 6.60 -24.29
C ASP A 217 3.99 5.41 -24.47
N ASN A 218 5.26 5.65 -24.81
CA ASN A 218 6.29 4.61 -24.86
C ASN A 218 6.73 4.15 -23.45
N VAL A 219 6.37 4.89 -22.40
CA VAL A 219 6.76 4.58 -21.02
C VAL A 219 5.64 3.80 -20.32
N LYS A 220 5.84 2.48 -20.20
CA LYS A 220 4.98 1.60 -19.40
C LYS A 220 5.40 1.66 -17.93
N ILE A 221 4.45 1.93 -17.05
CA ILE A 221 4.64 1.99 -15.60
C ILE A 221 3.83 0.87 -14.97
N TYR A 222 4.44 0.12 -14.06
CA TYR A 222 3.77 -0.91 -13.29
C TYR A 222 3.68 -0.49 -11.84
N ASN A 223 2.49 -0.57 -11.23
CA ASN A 223 2.31 -0.21 -9.83
C ASN A 223 2.97 -1.22 -8.87
N ASN A 224 2.84 -1.00 -7.56
CA ASN A 224 3.43 -1.87 -6.53
C ASN A 224 2.94 -3.33 -6.57
N LYS A 225 1.82 -3.59 -7.29
CA LYS A 225 1.24 -4.93 -7.50
C LYS A 225 1.66 -5.56 -8.83
N ASN A 226 2.59 -4.95 -9.56
CA ASN A 226 3.04 -5.35 -10.90
C ASN A 226 1.92 -5.32 -11.95
N ILE A 227 0.93 -4.44 -11.78
CA ILE A 227 -0.16 -4.21 -12.75
C ILE A 227 0.18 -2.95 -13.55
N GLU A 228 0.06 -3.01 -14.87
CA GLU A 228 0.31 -1.85 -15.74
C GLU A 228 -0.68 -0.72 -15.43
N VAL A 229 -0.16 0.48 -15.20
CA VAL A 229 -0.95 1.70 -15.10
C VAL A 229 -1.10 2.26 -16.50
N GLY A 230 -2.30 2.13 -17.08
CA GLY A 230 -2.56 2.52 -18.46
C GLY A 230 -2.38 4.03 -18.71
N THR A 231 -2.42 4.41 -19.98
CA THR A 231 -2.37 5.84 -20.38
C THR A 231 -3.65 6.60 -20.03
N HIS A 232 -4.78 5.91 -19.85
CA HIS A 232 -6.03 6.50 -19.36
C HIS A 232 -5.95 7.02 -17.91
N GLU A 233 -4.95 6.56 -17.14
CA GLU A 233 -4.68 6.99 -15.77
C GLU A 233 -3.63 8.12 -15.72
N ASN A 234 -3.25 8.71 -16.85
CA ASN A 234 -2.19 9.73 -16.91
C ASN A 234 -2.45 10.93 -15.99
N ASP A 235 -3.69 11.38 -15.93
CA ASP A 235 -4.11 12.52 -15.11
C ASP A 235 -4.34 12.13 -13.64
N ASN A 236 -4.32 10.84 -13.32
CA ASN A 236 -4.46 10.37 -11.95
C ASN A 236 -3.14 10.48 -11.17
N TYR A 237 -3.30 10.66 -9.86
CA TYR A 237 -2.21 10.75 -8.91
C TYR A 237 -1.56 9.39 -8.66
N LEU A 238 -0.24 9.39 -8.45
CA LEU A 238 0.53 8.17 -8.17
C LEU A 238 -0.09 7.34 -7.04
N SER A 239 -0.50 8.00 -5.96
CA SER A 239 -1.08 7.38 -4.78
C SER A 239 -2.43 6.70 -5.07
N LYS A 240 -3.26 7.28 -5.95
CA LYS A 240 -4.53 6.69 -6.42
C LYS A 240 -4.29 5.46 -7.33
N CYS A 241 -3.16 5.40 -8.04
CA CYS A 241 -2.78 4.26 -8.89
C CYS A 241 -1.99 3.16 -8.16
N ASN A 242 -2.05 3.11 -6.81
CA ASN A 242 -1.30 2.19 -5.96
C ASN A 242 0.23 2.31 -6.09
N ILE A 243 0.73 3.55 -6.23
CA ILE A 243 2.15 3.89 -6.15
C ILE A 243 2.33 4.82 -4.94
N GLU A 244 2.79 4.24 -3.83
CA GLU A 244 2.96 4.96 -2.58
C GLU A 244 4.41 5.41 -2.39
N THR A 245 4.61 6.34 -1.44
CA THR A 245 5.94 6.81 -1.06
C THR A 245 6.87 5.65 -0.69
N GLY A 246 8.07 5.65 -1.27
CA GLY A 246 9.10 4.65 -1.02
C GLY A 246 8.90 3.31 -1.73
N ASN A 247 7.83 3.14 -2.51
CA ASN A 247 7.64 1.94 -3.31
C ASN A 247 8.79 1.78 -4.33
N THR A 248 9.09 0.53 -4.68
CA THR A 248 9.98 0.21 -5.81
C THR A 248 9.13 -0.36 -6.93
N ILE A 249 8.96 0.41 -8.00
CA ILE A 249 8.13 0.07 -9.15
C ILE A 249 8.98 -0.23 -10.37
N ASP A 250 8.40 -0.96 -11.33
CA ASP A 250 9.04 -1.19 -12.61
C ASP A 250 8.56 -0.18 -13.64
N VAL A 251 9.52 0.33 -14.42
CA VAL A 251 9.27 1.18 -15.57
C VAL A 251 9.96 0.57 -16.77
N VAL A 252 9.20 0.31 -17.82
CA VAL A 252 9.69 -0.32 -19.04
C VAL A 252 9.41 0.61 -20.22
N VAL A 253 10.46 0.95 -20.95
CA VAL A 253 10.36 1.82 -22.12
C VAL A 253 10.31 0.95 -23.36
N VAL A 254 9.26 1.13 -24.14
CA VAL A 254 9.04 0.43 -25.40
C VAL A 254 9.75 1.20 -26.52
N ILE A 255 10.72 0.55 -27.15
CA ILE A 255 11.57 1.10 -28.22
C ILE A 255 11.35 0.41 -29.57
#